data_AF-A0A8X8ZMZ0-F1
#
_entry.id   AF-A0A8X8ZMZ0-F1
#
_cell.length_a   1.000
_cell.length_b   1.000
_cell.length_c   1.000
_cell.angle_alpha   90.00
_cell.angle_beta   90.00
_cell.angle_gamma   90.00
#
_symmetry.space_group_name_H-M   'P 1'
#
loop_
_entity.id
_entity.type
_entity.pdbx_description
1 polymer ?
#
loop_
_entity_poly.entity_id
_entity_poly.type
_entity_poly.pdbx_seq_one_letter_code
_entity_poly.pdbx_strand_id
1 'polypeptide(L)'
;METNRDQLAEALYQKGLALAEIESAKGEKVVETENDAKAATDSSSKLDLFEENFKELQKWVHVKSTRYGTLYIIRERRKLKVLSDMIQEDGQPPKKKFYDLKLSLLEQIGWDHLVSYEKQWMNVLFPASLPLF
;
A
#
# COMPACT_ATOMS: atom_id res chain seq x y z
N MET A 1 -9.22 -34.97 -0.69
CA MET A 1 -9.75 -33.77 0.00
C MET A 1 -8.81 -32.56 -0.12
N GLU A 2 -7.50 -32.74 -0.33
CA GLU A 2 -6.55 -31.63 -0.46
C GLU A 2 -6.64 -30.86 -1.79
N THR A 3 -7.03 -31.54 -2.87
CA THR A 3 -7.17 -30.95 -4.22
C THR A 3 -8.17 -29.80 -4.30
N ASN A 4 -9.32 -29.91 -3.63
CA ASN A 4 -10.35 -28.87 -3.66
C ASN A 4 -9.92 -27.62 -2.87
N ARG A 5 -9.15 -27.84 -1.80
CA ARG A 5 -8.56 -26.76 -0.98
C ARG A 5 -7.49 -26.01 -1.76
N ASP A 6 -6.63 -26.73 -2.47
CA ASP A 6 -5.61 -26.14 -3.32
C ASP A 6 -6.22 -25.36 -4.51
N GLN A 7 -7.27 -25.90 -5.13
CA GLN A 7 -8.03 -25.21 -6.18
C GLN A 7 -8.68 -23.92 -5.68
N LEU A 8 -9.27 -23.95 -4.47
CA LEU A 8 -9.84 -22.76 -3.85
C LEU A 8 -8.76 -21.71 -3.56
N ALA A 9 -7.62 -22.12 -3.00
CA ALA A 9 -6.51 -21.22 -2.72
C ALA A 9 -5.95 -20.59 -3.99
N GLU A 10 -5.84 -21.36 -5.07
CA GLU A 10 -5.41 -20.87 -6.38
C GLU A 10 -6.41 -19.85 -6.94
N ALA A 11 -7.71 -20.15 -6.89
CA ALA A 11 -8.75 -19.23 -7.35
C ALA A 11 -8.74 -17.90 -6.56
N LEU A 12 -8.56 -17.96 -5.23
CA LEU A 12 -8.45 -16.78 -4.39
C LEU A 12 -7.18 -15.96 -4.70
N TYR A 13 -6.07 -16.63 -5.00
CA TYR A 13 -4.83 -15.97 -5.40
C TYR A 13 -4.98 -15.24 -6.73
N GLN A 14 -5.49 -15.93 -7.76
CA GLN A 14 -5.73 -15.34 -9.08
C GLN A 14 -6.72 -14.17 -8.99
N LYS A 15 -7.78 -14.31 -8.20
CA LYS A 15 -8.72 -13.21 -7.91
C LYS A 15 -8.01 -12.02 -7.26
N GLY A 16 -7.10 -12.26 -6.33
CA GLY A 16 -6.30 -11.21 -5.68
C GLY A 16 -5.41 -10.44 -6.65
N LEU A 17 -4.74 -11.14 -7.58
CA LEU A 17 -3.93 -10.53 -8.63
C LEU A 17 -4.79 -9.65 -9.55
N ALA A 18 -5.91 -10.18 -10.05
CA ALA A 18 -6.82 -9.44 -10.92
C ALA A 18 -7.37 -8.17 -10.23
N LEU A 19 -7.72 -8.25 -8.94
CA LEU A 19 -8.17 -7.08 -8.18
C LEU A 19 -7.09 -5.99 -8.09
N ALA A 20 -5.83 -6.37 -7.90
CA ALA A 20 -4.72 -5.43 -7.87
C ALA A 20 -4.45 -4.80 -9.25
N GLU A 21 -4.56 -5.57 -10.33
CA GLU A 21 -4.42 -5.07 -11.71
C GLU A 21 -5.52 -4.06 -12.05
N ILE A 22 -6.77 -4.35 -11.70
CA ILE A 22 -7.90 -3.43 -11.93
C ILE A 22 -7.70 -2.11 -11.20
N GLU A 23 -7.21 -2.15 -9.95
CA GLU A 23 -6.91 -0.95 -9.17
C GLU A 23 -5.78 -0.13 -9.82
N SER A 24 -4.71 -0.78 -10.29
CA SER A 24 -3.60 -0.11 -10.98
C SER A 24 -4.06 0.55 -12.28
N ALA A 25 -4.81 -0.19 -13.12
CA ALA A 25 -5.34 0.32 -14.38
C ALA A 25 -6.33 1.47 -14.19
N LYS A 26 -7.09 1.45 -13.08
CA LYS A 26 -7.98 2.55 -12.73
C LYS A 26 -7.20 3.79 -12.28
N GLY A 27 -6.05 3.63 -11.62
CA GLY A 27 -5.17 4.72 -11.24
C GLY A 27 -4.52 5.43 -12.43
N GLU A 28 -4.18 4.70 -13.50
CA GLU A 28 -3.59 5.30 -14.73
C GLU A 28 -4.61 6.13 -15.52
N LYS A 29 -5.87 5.71 -15.61
CA LYS A 29 -6.91 6.44 -16.34
C LYS A 29 -7.29 7.81 -15.75
N VAL A 30 -6.92 8.10 -14.50
CA VAL A 30 -7.23 9.40 -13.87
C VAL A 30 -6.29 10.51 -14.38
N VAL A 31 -5.16 10.17 -15.00
CA VAL A 31 -4.19 11.16 -15.52
C VAL A 31 -4.62 11.76 -16.87
N GLU A 32 -5.55 11.14 -17.62
CA GLU A 32 -5.96 11.63 -18.95
C GLU A 32 -7.26 12.44 -18.98
N THR A 33 -7.96 12.60 -17.86
CA THR A 33 -9.19 13.39 -17.79
C THR A 33 -9.19 14.33 -16.59
N GLU A 34 -8.41 15.40 -16.71
CA GLU A 34 -8.70 16.65 -16.01
C GLU A 34 -10.07 17.16 -16.50
N ASN A 35 -11.05 17.22 -15.59
CA ASN A 35 -12.35 17.92 -15.65
C ASN A 35 -13.59 17.08 -15.30
N ASP A 36 -13.58 16.38 -14.17
CA ASP A 36 -14.84 16.22 -13.42
C ASP A 36 -14.57 16.09 -11.92
N ALA A 37 -14.45 17.24 -11.29
CA ALA A 37 -14.50 17.38 -9.84
C ALA A 37 -15.90 16.98 -9.33
N LYS A 38 -16.02 15.80 -8.70
CA LYS A 38 -16.89 15.49 -7.53
C LYS A 38 -17.06 13.99 -7.26
N ALA A 39 -15.96 13.25 -7.10
CA ALA A 39 -16.03 11.89 -6.54
C ALA A 39 -14.81 11.52 -5.67
N ALA A 40 -14.09 12.52 -5.16
CA ALA A 40 -12.84 12.32 -4.41
C ALA A 40 -13.05 12.27 -2.87
N THR A 41 -14.24 11.89 -2.40
CA THR A 41 -14.54 11.85 -0.95
C THR A 41 -15.28 10.58 -0.54
N ASP A 42 -15.07 9.47 -1.24
CA ASP A 42 -15.63 8.16 -0.89
C ASP A 42 -14.57 7.03 -1.01
N SER A 43 -13.29 7.36 -0.85
CA SER A 43 -12.21 6.38 -0.87
C SER A 43 -12.12 5.54 0.42
N SER A 44 -12.82 5.95 1.49
CA SER A 44 -12.81 5.23 2.78
C SER A 44 -13.96 4.21 2.94
N SER A 45 -14.94 4.20 2.04
CA SER A 45 -16.19 3.43 2.15
C SER A 45 -16.35 2.37 1.06
N LYS A 46 -15.39 2.25 0.13
CA LYS A 46 -15.26 1.05 -0.70
C LYS A 46 -14.66 -0.04 0.17
N LEU A 47 -15.48 -1.03 0.53
CA LEU A 47 -15.01 -2.31 1.07
C LEU A 47 -13.74 -2.71 0.31
N ASP A 48 -12.63 -2.85 1.03
CA ASP A 48 -11.37 -3.24 0.42
C ASP A 48 -11.45 -4.72 0.05
N LEU A 49 -12.09 -4.98 -1.10
CA LEU A 49 -12.35 -6.32 -1.65
C LEU A 49 -11.07 -7.14 -1.77
N PHE A 50 -9.93 -6.47 -1.95
CA PHE A 50 -8.63 -7.12 -1.96
C PHE A 50 -8.21 -7.59 -0.57
N GLU A 51 -8.37 -6.75 0.46
CA GLU A 51 -8.02 -7.11 1.83
C GLU A 51 -8.95 -8.21 2.38
N GLU A 52 -10.24 -8.21 2.01
CA GLU A 52 -11.16 -9.31 2.32
C GLU A 52 -10.71 -10.62 1.66
N ASN A 53 -10.41 -10.58 0.36
CA ASN A 53 -9.90 -11.73 -0.38
C ASN A 53 -8.56 -12.24 0.20
N PHE A 54 -7.68 -11.32 0.60
CA PHE A 54 -6.40 -11.65 1.22
C PHE A 54 -6.59 -12.33 2.58
N LYS A 55 -7.51 -11.84 3.42
CA LYS A 55 -7.87 -12.46 4.71
C LYS A 55 -8.46 -13.85 4.51
N GLU A 56 -9.27 -14.05 3.48
CA GLU A 56 -9.77 -15.38 3.12
C GLU A 56 -8.63 -16.30 2.69
N LEU A 57 -7.76 -15.86 1.78
CA LEU A 57 -6.60 -16.66 1.35
C LEU A 57 -5.69 -17.04 2.53
N GLN A 58 -5.48 -16.13 3.48
CA GLN A 58 -4.67 -16.38 4.67
C GLN A 58 -5.23 -17.49 5.58
N LYS A 59 -6.54 -17.70 5.61
CA LYS A 59 -7.17 -18.83 6.36
C LYS A 59 -6.82 -20.17 5.74
N TRP A 60 -6.62 -20.20 4.43
CA TRP A 60 -6.34 -21.43 3.70
C TRP A 60 -4.86 -21.69 3.58
N VAL A 61 -4.01 -20.68 3.31
CA VAL A 61 -2.59 -20.91 3.00
C VAL A 61 -1.65 -19.94 3.72
N HIS A 62 -0.43 -20.39 3.98
CA HIS A 62 0.66 -19.52 4.41
C HIS A 62 1.09 -18.59 3.26
N VAL A 63 0.66 -17.33 3.35
CA VAL A 63 0.83 -16.34 2.27
C VAL A 63 2.29 -15.95 2.04
N LYS A 64 3.18 -16.15 3.03
CA LYS A 64 4.63 -15.94 2.87
C LYS A 64 5.36 -17.11 2.17
N SER A 65 4.63 -18.13 1.73
CA SER A 65 5.21 -19.20 0.91
C SER A 65 5.50 -18.69 -0.50
N THR A 66 6.49 -19.29 -1.17
CA THR A 66 6.96 -18.88 -2.51
C THR A 66 5.85 -18.80 -3.56
N ARG A 67 4.79 -19.62 -3.42
CA ARG A 67 3.66 -19.65 -4.36
C ARG A 67 2.74 -18.42 -4.28
N TYR A 68 2.59 -17.83 -3.09
CA TYR A 68 1.64 -16.73 -2.84
C TYR A 68 2.34 -15.42 -2.45
N GLY A 69 3.68 -15.43 -2.37
CA GLY A 69 4.49 -14.29 -1.96
C GLY A 69 4.29 -13.04 -2.83
N THR A 70 3.99 -13.21 -4.12
CA THR A 70 3.70 -12.08 -5.02
C THR A 70 2.52 -11.24 -4.53
N LEU A 71 1.44 -11.89 -4.09
CA LEU A 71 0.27 -11.18 -3.57
C LEU A 71 0.57 -10.45 -2.26
N TYR A 72 1.44 -11.04 -1.42
CA TYR A 72 1.92 -10.39 -0.20
C TYR A 72 2.71 -9.10 -0.51
N ILE A 73 3.62 -9.14 -1.49
CA ILE A 73 4.38 -7.97 -1.93
C ILE A 73 3.45 -6.89 -2.50
N ILE A 74 2.46 -7.28 -3.31
CA ILE A 74 1.45 -6.36 -3.87
C ILE A 74 0.67 -5.66 -2.74
N ARG A 75 0.30 -6.38 -1.69
CA ARG A 75 -0.37 -5.81 -0.51
C ARG A 75 0.50 -4.78 0.21
N GLU A 76 1.76 -5.09 0.47
CA GLU A 76 2.66 -4.14 1.14
C GLU A 76 2.92 -2.90 0.27
N ARG A 77 3.05 -3.07 -1.06
CA ARG A 77 3.14 -1.94 -2.01
C ARG A 77 1.89 -1.07 -1.97
N ARG A 78 0.69 -1.66 -1.90
CA ARG A 78 -0.58 -0.91 -1.78
C ARG A 78 -0.62 -0.07 -0.50
N LYS A 79 -0.22 -0.62 0.65
CA LYS A 79 -0.16 0.14 1.91
C LYS A 79 0.81 1.31 1.83
N LEU A 80 1.99 1.09 1.25
CA LEU A 80 2.99 2.14 1.07
C LEU A 80 2.47 3.25 0.13
N LYS A 81 1.76 2.88 -0.94
CA LYS A 81 1.13 3.83 -1.85
C LYS A 81 0.08 4.68 -1.13
N VAL A 82 -0.88 4.06 -0.45
CA VAL A 82 -1.92 4.77 0.31
C VAL A 82 -1.30 5.73 1.32
N LEU A 83 -0.26 5.31 2.04
CA LEU A 83 0.44 6.19 2.99
C LEU A 83 1.16 7.35 2.29
N SER A 84 1.74 7.11 1.12
CA SER A 84 2.40 8.16 0.33
C SER A 84 1.39 9.19 -0.18
N ASP A 85 0.23 8.73 -0.64
CA ASP A 85 -0.87 9.60 -1.07
C ASP A 85 -1.39 10.45 0.10
N MET A 86 -1.52 9.87 1.31
CA MET A 86 -1.87 10.61 2.54
C MET A 86 -0.81 11.63 2.96
N ILE A 87 0.47 11.42 2.62
CA ILE A 87 1.55 12.38 2.89
C ILE A 87 1.53 13.51 1.86
N GLN A 88 1.18 13.21 0.61
CA GLN A 88 1.12 14.15 -0.51
C GLN A 88 -0.17 14.97 -0.56
N GLU A 89 -1.16 14.69 0.30
CA GLU A 89 -2.42 15.42 0.34
C GLU A 89 -2.16 16.91 0.64
N ASP A 90 -2.13 17.71 -0.43
CA ASP A 90 -1.72 19.11 -0.44
C ASP A 90 -2.58 19.95 0.50
N GLY A 91 -1.93 20.53 1.51
CA GLY A 91 -2.55 21.48 2.43
C GLY A 91 -2.36 21.19 3.91
N GLN A 92 -1.88 20.00 4.29
CA GLN A 92 -1.56 19.69 5.69
C GLN A 92 -0.05 19.78 5.97
N PRO A 93 0.35 20.32 7.14
CA PRO A 93 1.75 20.29 7.55
C PRO A 93 2.22 18.82 7.64
N PRO A 94 3.46 18.51 7.23
CA PRO A 94 4.01 17.18 7.32
C PRO A 94 3.82 16.60 8.73
N LYS A 95 3.17 15.43 8.83
CA LYS A 95 2.93 14.77 10.12
C LYS A 95 3.97 13.70 10.36
N LYS A 96 4.85 13.93 11.34
CA LYS A 96 5.94 13.00 11.70
C LYS A 96 5.49 11.53 11.83
N LYS A 97 4.31 11.29 12.41
CA LYS A 97 3.72 9.95 12.57
C LYS A 97 3.58 9.16 11.27
N PHE A 98 3.27 9.82 10.15
CA PHE A 98 3.14 9.14 8.86
C PHE A 98 4.51 8.75 8.28
N TYR A 99 5.53 9.58 8.49
CA TYR A 99 6.91 9.27 8.11
C TYR A 99 7.50 8.15 8.97
N ASP A 100 7.21 8.15 10.28
CA ASP A 100 7.58 7.05 11.18
C ASP A 100 6.95 5.72 10.70
N LEU A 101 5.67 5.76 10.32
CA LEU A 101 4.96 4.59 9.79
C LEU A 101 5.55 4.15 8.43
N LYS A 102 5.89 5.10 7.54
CA LYS A 102 6.55 4.82 6.25
C LYS A 102 7.89 4.13 6.46
N LEU A 103 8.70 4.59 7.42
CA LEU A 103 9.96 3.95 7.79
C LEU A 103 9.75 2.52 8.27
N SER A 104 8.80 2.30 9.18
CA SER A 104 8.52 0.94 9.68
C SER A 104 8.10 -0.04 8.57
N LEU A 105 7.32 0.43 7.59
CA LEU A 105 6.93 -0.39 6.43
C LEU A 105 8.16 -0.70 5.54
N LEU A 106 9.02 0.28 5.30
CA LEU A 106 10.24 0.10 4.51
C LEU A 106 11.23 -0.87 5.19
N GLU A 107 11.35 -0.80 6.53
CA GLU A 107 12.16 -1.74 7.32
C GLU A 107 11.59 -3.17 7.25
N GLN A 108 10.26 -3.34 7.30
CA GLN A 108 9.62 -4.65 7.15
C GLN A 108 9.80 -5.27 5.76
N ILE A 109 9.90 -4.45 4.72
CA ILE A 109 10.17 -4.89 3.34
C ILE A 109 11.68 -5.18 3.14
N GLY A 110 12.55 -4.61 3.98
CA GLY A 110 14.01 -4.76 3.89
C GLY A 110 14.67 -3.79 2.91
N TRP A 111 14.07 -2.61 2.69
CA TRP A 111 14.64 -1.57 1.81
C TRP A 111 15.57 -0.62 2.57
N ASP A 112 16.66 -1.16 3.10
CA ASP A 112 17.56 -0.47 4.05
C ASP A 112 18.15 0.84 3.52
N HIS A 113 18.42 0.90 2.21
CA HIS A 113 18.92 2.10 1.55
C HIS A 113 17.89 3.25 1.58
N LEU A 114 16.61 2.94 1.33
CA LEU A 114 15.52 3.91 1.40
C LEU A 114 15.22 4.31 2.84
N VAL A 115 15.29 3.37 3.79
CA VAL A 115 15.17 3.67 5.22
C VAL A 115 16.22 4.68 5.66
N SER A 116 17.48 4.47 5.25
CA SER A 116 18.59 5.36 5.59
C SER A 116 18.41 6.76 5.01
N TYR A 117 18.01 6.83 3.73
CA TYR A 117 17.70 8.08 3.05
C TYR A 117 16.55 8.84 3.73
N GLU A 118 15.43 8.15 4.02
CA GLU A 118 14.26 8.76 4.63
C GLU A 118 14.55 9.27 6.05
N LYS A 119 15.38 8.55 6.83
CA LYS A 119 15.87 9.03 8.14
C LYS A 119 16.65 10.34 8.03
N GLN A 120 17.43 10.52 6.98
CA GLN A 120 18.12 11.80 6.74
C GLN A 120 17.12 12.92 6.42
N TRP A 121 16.11 12.64 5.59
CA TRP A 121 15.05 13.61 5.27
C TRP A 121 14.19 14.00 6.46
N MET A 122 13.96 13.08 7.40
CA MET A 122 13.25 13.41 8.63
C MET A 122 13.94 14.51 9.45
N ASN A 123 15.28 14.57 9.44
CA ASN A 123 16.00 15.63 10.14
C ASN A 123 15.79 17.01 9.49
N VAL A 124 15.56 17.03 8.18
CA VAL A 124 15.30 18.25 7.40
C VAL A 124 13.84 18.69 7.55
N LEU A 125 12.91 17.75 7.49
CA LEU A 125 11.46 18.02 7.60
C LEU A 125 11.05 18.33 9.04
N PHE A 126 11.72 17.73 10.03
CA PHE A 126 11.40 17.86 11.45
C PHE A 126 12.64 18.25 12.26
N PRO A 127 13.19 19.46 12.06
CA PRO A 127 14.34 19.92 12.81
C PRO A 127 13.99 20.15 14.29
N ALA A 128 14.95 19.90 15.18
CA ALA A 128 14.76 20.08 16.63
C ALA A 128 14.60 21.55 17.05
N SER A 129 15.13 22.46 16.24
CA SER A 129 15.01 23.91 16.42
C SER A 129 14.91 24.58 15.05
N LEU A 130 14.30 25.77 15.01
CA LEU A 130 14.29 26.58 13.80
C LEU A 130 15.73 26.92 13.39
N PRO A 131 16.05 26.95 12.08
CA PRO A 131 17.37 27.35 11.61
C PRO A 131 17.66 28.78 12.09
N LEU A 132 18.90 28.99 12.56
CA LEU A 132 19.39 30.32 12.92
C LEU A 132 19.49 31.14 11.63
N PHE A 133 18.84 32.30 11.62
CA PHE A 133 18.85 33.28 10.54
C PHE A 133 20.23 33.94 10.40
#